data_AF-A0AAE6ZNB3-F1
#
_entry.id   AF-A0AAE6ZNB3-F1
#
_cell.length_a   1.000
_cell.length_b   1.000
_cell.length_c   1.000
_cell.angle_alpha   90.00
_cell.angle_beta   90.00
_cell.angle_gamma   90.00
#
_symmetry.space_group_name_H-M   'P 1'
#
loop_
_entity.id
_entity.type
_entity.pdbx_description
1 polymer ?
#
loop_
_entity_poly.entity_id
_entity_poly.type
_entity_poly.pdbx_seq_one_letter_code
_entity_poly.pdbx_strand_id
1 'polypeptide(L)' 'MEVLQFKYILASIVYSLLGVIILVVAFWLVDRITPENAWKEIVHNKNVALAIVVGAFIIAMGLIISSAIHG' A
#
# COMPACT_ATOMS: atom_id res chain seq x y z
N MET A 1 21.52 4.58 29.71
CA MET A 1 21.39 3.89 28.40
C MET A 1 20.17 2.97 28.46
N GLU A 2 18.97 3.54 28.36
CA GLU A 2 17.72 2.80 28.11
C GLU A 2 17.36 2.93 26.62
N VAL A 3 18.34 2.62 25.76
CA VAL A 3 18.30 2.94 24.33
C VAL A 3 17.41 2.01 23.49
N LEU A 4 16.81 0.98 24.11
CA LEU A 4 15.91 0.02 23.47
C LEU A 4 14.66 -0.14 24.32
N GLN A 5 13.77 0.84 24.25
CA GLN A 5 12.39 0.69 24.73
C GLN A 5 11.68 -0.30 23.79
N PHE A 6 11.72 -1.59 24.15
CA PHE A 6 11.13 -2.70 23.38
C PHE A 6 9.70 -2.41 22.90
N LYS A 7 8.95 -1.64 23.70
CA LYS A 7 7.62 -1.12 23.37
C LYS A 7 7.57 -0.36 22.03
N TYR A 8 8.54 0.51 21.73
CA TYR A 8 8.55 1.28 20.49
C TYR A 8 8.91 0.41 19.28
N ILE A 9 9.84 -0.53 19.44
CA ILE A 9 10.20 -1.46 18.35
C ILE A 9 9.02 -2.34 17.99
N LEU A 10 8.35 -2.90 19.01
CA LEU A 10 7.15 -3.71 18.80
C LEU A 10 6.04 -2.89 18.12
N ALA A 11 5.81 -1.65 18.56
CA ALA A 11 4.86 -0.76 17.93
C ALA A 11 5.20 -0.50 16.44
N SER A 12 6.45 -0.17 16.12
CA SER A 12 6.88 0.07 14.73
C SER A 12 6.69 -1.15 13.83
N ILE A 13 6.98 -2.35 14.33
CA ILE A 13 6.76 -3.60 13.58
C ILE A 13 5.27 -3.81 13.33
N VAL A 14 4.42 -3.64 14.35
CA VAL A 14 2.97 -3.82 14.23
C VAL A 14 2.36 -2.81 13.26
N TYR A 15 2.69 -1.52 13.38
CA TYR A 15 2.15 -0.48 12.51
C TYR A 15 2.66 -0.59 11.07
N SER A 16 3.92 -0.98 10.84
CA SER A 16 4.43 -1.21 9.48
C SER A 16 3.73 -2.39 8.80
N LEU A 17 3.57 -3.51 9.51
CA LEU A 17 2.80 -4.66 9.01
C LEU A 17 1.35 -4.30 8.71
N LEU A 18 0.70 -3.57 9.63
CA LEU A 18 -0.67 -3.12 9.43
C LEU A 18 -0.80 -2.22 8.19
N GLY A 19 0.13 -1.29 7.98
CA GLY A 19 0.16 -0.44 6.80
C GLY A 19 0.31 -1.23 5.50
N VAL A 20 1.21 -2.23 5.48
CA VAL A 20 1.38 -3.12 4.32
C VAL A 20 0.10 -3.91 4.04
N ILE A 21 -0.54 -4.47 5.06
CA ILE A 21 -1.79 -5.21 4.92
C ILE A 21 -2.90 -4.31 4.34
N ILE A 22 -3.07 -3.10 4.87
CA ILE A 22 -4.07 -2.15 4.39
C ILE A 22 -3.81 -1.81 2.92
N LEU A 23 -2.55 -1.56 2.53
CA LEU A 23 -2.18 -1.24 1.17
C LEU A 23 -2.49 -2.39 0.20
N VAL A 24 -2.17 -3.63 0.57
CA VAL A 24 -2.47 -4.82 -0.23
C VAL A 24 -3.98 -5.03 -0.38
N VAL A 25 -4.74 -4.90 0.72
CA VAL A 25 -6.21 -5.05 0.70
C VAL A 25 -6.85 -3.97 -0.16
N ALA A 26 -6.40 -2.72 -0.05
CA ALA A 26 -6.90 -1.62 -0.86
C ALA A 26 -6.61 -1.82 -2.36
N PHE A 27 -5.40 -2.26 -2.71
CA PHE A 27 -5.05 -2.59 -4.08
C PHE A 27 -5.91 -3.74 -4.62
N TRP A 28 -6.08 -4.81 -3.83
CA TRP A 28 -6.92 -5.94 -4.22
C TRP A 28 -8.38 -5.54 -4.42
N LEU A 29 -8.92 -4.64 -3.58
CA LEU A 29 -10.27 -4.12 -3.73
C LEU A 29 -10.42 -3.32 -5.03
N VAL A 30 -9.46 -2.45 -5.34
CA VAL A 30 -9.48 -1.66 -6.59
C VAL A 30 -9.35 -2.56 -7.82
N ASP A 31 -8.47 -3.56 -7.80
CA ASP A 31 -8.33 -4.53 -8.89
C ASP A 31 -9.63 -5.33 -9.09
N ARG A 32 -10.34 -5.66 -8.01
CA ARG A 32 -11.63 -6.36 -8.09
C ARG A 32 -12.75 -5.48 -8.65
N ILE A 33 -12.75 -4.19 -8.32
CA ILE A 33 -13.73 -3.20 -8.83
C ILE A 33 -13.44 -2.85 -10.28
N THR A 34 -12.17 -2.85 -10.67
CA THR A 34 -11.74 -2.60 -12.05
C THR A 34 -12.18 -3.80 -12.91
N PRO A 35 -13.01 -3.58 -13.96
CA PRO A 35 -13.61 -4.67 -14.72
C PRO A 35 -12.59 -5.51 -15.51
N GLU A 36 -11.45 -4.91 -15.85
CA GLU A 36 -10.34 -5.55 -16.55
C GLU A 36 -9.28 -6.01 -15.55
N ASN A 37 -8.67 -7.17 -15.81
CA ASN A 37 -7.58 -7.68 -14.99
C ASN A 37 -6.34 -6.78 -15.13
N ALA A 38 -6.00 -6.02 -14.09
CA ALA A 38 -4.93 -5.04 -14.17
C ALA A 38 -3.56 -5.69 -14.48
N TRP A 39 -3.34 -6.91 -13.99
CA TRP A 39 -2.11 -7.65 -14.29
C TRP A 39 -2.01 -7.99 -15.79
N LYS A 40 -3.09 -8.44 -16.40
CA LYS A 40 -3.14 -8.73 -17.84
C LYS A 40 -2.86 -7.46 -18.64
N GLU A 41 -3.52 -6.36 -18.29
CA GLU A 41 -3.37 -5.07 -18.95
C GLU A 41 -1.96 -4.50 -18.85
N ILE A 42 -1.35 -4.52 -17.66
CA ILE A 42 -0.02 -3.96 -17.42
C ILE A 42 1.07 -4.85 -18.03
N VAL A 43 1.03 -6.17 -17.78
CA VAL A 43 2.13 -7.07 -18.13
C VAL A 43 2.05 -7.55 -19.57
N HIS A 44 0.87 -7.96 -20.05
CA HIS A 44 0.71 -8.55 -21.38
C HIS A 44 0.40 -7.49 -22.42
N ASN A 45 -0.57 -6.61 -22.13
CA ASN A 45 -0.99 -5.57 -23.07
C ASN A 45 -0.13 -4.30 -22.99
N LYS A 46 0.82 -4.24 -22.05
CA LYS A 46 1.75 -3.11 -21.85
C LYS A 46 1.02 -1.78 -21.70
N ASN A 47 -0.11 -1.79 -21.01
CA ASN A 47 -0.90 -0.60 -20.77
C ASN A 47 -0.20 0.32 -19.74
N VAL A 48 0.66 1.21 -20.25
CA VAL A 48 1.44 2.15 -19.43
C VAL A 48 0.53 3.13 -18.69
N ALA A 49 -0.59 3.54 -19.29
CA ALA A 49 -1.55 4.43 -18.64
C ALA A 49 -2.11 3.80 -17.37
N LEU A 50 -2.52 2.54 -17.43
CA LEU A 50 -2.98 1.81 -16.25
C LEU A 50 -1.87 1.62 -15.21
N ALA A 51 -0.64 1.32 -15.65
CA ALA A 51 0.50 1.20 -14.74
C ALA A 51 0.78 2.50 -13.96
N ILE A 52 0.69 3.66 -14.62
CA ILE A 52 0.85 4.97 -13.99
C ILE A 52 -0.28 5.22 -12.98
N VAL A 53 -1.53 4.91 -13.34
CA VAL A 53 -2.68 5.09 -12.44
C VAL A 53 -2.54 4.21 -11.18
N VAL A 54 -2.17 2.94 -11.36
CA VAL A 54 -1.92 2.02 -10.24
C VAL A 54 -0.76 2.50 -9.36
N GLY A 55 0.33 2.98 -9.96
CA GLY A 55 1.46 3.55 -9.22
C GLY A 55 1.06 4.79 -8.42
N ALA A 56 0.31 5.72 -9.02
CA ALA A 56 -0.20 6.90 -8.35
C ALA A 56 -1.15 6.56 -7.20
N PHE A 57 -2.01 5.56 -7.39
CA PHE A 57 -2.89 5.04 -6.35
C PHE A 57 -2.10 4.49 -5.15
N ILE A 58 -1.07 3.67 -5.38
CA ILE A 58 -0.23 3.11 -4.31
C ILE A 58 0.48 4.24 -3.53
N ILE A 59 0.97 5.28 -4.22
CA ILE A 59 1.59 6.44 -3.58
C ILE A 59 0.57 7.18 -2.70
N ALA A 60 -0.62 7.47 -3.24
CA ALA A 60 -1.68 8.16 -2.50
C ALA A 60 -2.12 7.38 -1.26
N MET A 61 -2.28 6.06 -1.38
CA MET A 61 -2.59 5.17 -0.25
C MET A 61 -1.49 5.20 0.82
N GLY A 62 -0.23 5.15 0.42
CA GLY A 62 0.90 5.27 1.34
C GLY A 62 0.89 6.58 2.13
N LEU A 63 0.54 7.70 1.48
CA LEU A 63 0.39 8.98 2.15
C LEU A 63 -0.78 8.98 3.15
N ILE A 64 -1.94 8.45 2.78
CA ILE A 64 -3.11 8.35 3.68
C ILE A 64 -2.77 7.51 4.92
N ILE A 65 -2.13 6.34 4.73
CA ILE A 65 -1.70 5.47 5.83
C ILE A 65 -0.68 6.19 6.72
N SER A 66 0.30 6.89 6.13
CA SER A 66 1.28 7.67 6.88
C SER A 66 0.61 8.75 7.74
N SER A 67 -0.35 9.49 7.17
CA SER A 67 -1.12 10.50 7.90
C SER A 67 -1.99 9.89 9.01
N ALA A 68 -2.54 8.68 8.81
CA ALA A 68 -3.34 8.01 9.84
C ALA A 68 -2.51 7.50 11.02
N ILE A 69 -1.24 7.12 10.78
CA ILE A 69 -0.33 6.63 11.84
C ILE A 69 0.29 7.77 12.64
N HIS A 70 0.58 8.91 11.99
CA HIS A 70 1.21 10.07 12.62
C HIS A 70 0.22 11.18 13.05
N GLY A 71 -1.09 10.92 12.91
CA GLY A 71 -2.17 11.84 13.27
C GLY A 71 -2.53 11.85 14.75
#